data_AF-A0A1V4R2F9-F1
#
_entry.id   AF-A0A1V4R2F9-F1
#
_cell.length_a   1.000
_cell.length_b   1.000
_cell.length_c   1.000
_cell.angle_alpha   90.00
_cell.angle_beta   90.00
_cell.angle_gamma   90.00
#
_symmetry.space_group_name_H-M   'P 1'
#
loop_
_entity.id
_entity.type
_entity.pdbx_description
1 polymer ?
#
loop_
_entity_poly.entity_id
_entity_poly.type
_entity_poly.pdbx_seq_one_letter_code
_entity_poly.pdbx_strand_id
1 'polypeptide(L)'
;MPDHARAITSLPQYAELADGGEGHGFNAICPSHPRTLPLLKEIIAEVAELFPSRYFHAGMDEVNVGDCPRCRRRSRGRPRWWLYAQHLKAIHQAVAAAGKEMIVWADHVEHDPAMLKSLPRDLILAHWQYRAIRPEPIRRSLRAGFRVIGCPALCHSGDMIMPNRANFENMDAMAATLRRGARGGKVLGLVNTWWAPWRGLRDAYLPAAAYTAAMVRQAGPVRRGLHSWPACAGNSSASVAPPAG
;
A
#
# COMPACT_ATOMS: atom_id res chain seq x y z
N MET A 1 6.77 -7.70 -8.50
CA MET A 1 7.28 -6.55 -7.74
C MET A 1 8.43 -7.06 -6.88
N PRO A 2 9.53 -6.32 -6.72
CA PRO A 2 10.77 -6.85 -6.16
C PRO A 2 10.71 -7.01 -4.64
N ASP A 3 9.80 -6.32 -3.98
CA ASP A 3 9.57 -6.31 -2.53
C ASP A 3 8.81 -7.55 -2.02
N HIS A 4 8.98 -7.83 -0.72
CA HIS A 4 8.27 -8.88 0.02
C HIS A 4 8.22 -10.24 -0.69
N ALA A 5 9.24 -10.54 -1.49
CA ALA A 5 9.17 -11.57 -2.52
C ALA A 5 9.53 -12.98 -2.01
N ARG A 6 9.59 -13.18 -0.69
CA ARG A 6 10.05 -14.44 -0.07
C ARG A 6 9.24 -15.63 -0.55
N ALA A 7 7.93 -15.49 -0.71
CA ALA A 7 7.07 -16.57 -1.18
C ALA A 7 7.44 -17.04 -2.59
N ILE A 8 7.96 -16.15 -3.44
CA ILE A 8 8.45 -16.48 -4.77
C ILE A 8 9.85 -17.09 -4.65
N THR A 9 10.78 -16.39 -3.99
CA THR A 9 12.20 -16.79 -3.93
C THR A 9 12.46 -18.00 -3.03
N SER A 10 11.51 -18.42 -2.18
CA SER A 10 11.58 -19.67 -1.44
C SER A 10 11.31 -20.91 -2.30
N LEU A 11 10.71 -20.74 -3.47
CA LEU A 11 10.49 -21.85 -4.40
C LEU A 11 11.81 -22.18 -5.12
N PRO A 12 12.20 -23.47 -5.19
CA PRO A 12 13.49 -23.87 -5.77
C PRO A 12 13.73 -23.32 -7.18
N GLN A 13 12.69 -23.21 -8.01
CA GLN A 13 12.79 -22.72 -9.39
C GLN A 13 12.99 -21.20 -9.55
N TYR A 14 12.94 -20.44 -8.45
CA TYR A 14 13.10 -18.98 -8.43
C TYR A 14 14.10 -18.50 -7.36
N ALA A 15 14.78 -19.40 -6.66
CA ALA A 15 15.72 -19.07 -5.60
C ALA A 15 16.88 -18.18 -6.10
N GLU A 16 17.30 -18.37 -7.35
CA GLU A 16 18.33 -17.58 -8.02
C GLU A 16 17.94 -16.12 -8.27
N LEU A 17 16.66 -15.80 -8.11
CA LEU A 17 16.15 -14.44 -8.29
C LEU A 17 16.35 -13.57 -7.04
N ALA A 18 16.74 -14.12 -5.89
CA ALA A 18 16.94 -13.33 -4.67
C ALA A 18 18.07 -12.28 -4.81
N ASP A 19 17.82 -11.05 -4.36
CA ASP A 19 18.83 -9.99 -4.18
C ASP A 19 19.25 -9.99 -2.70
N GLY A 20 20.37 -10.66 -2.39
CA GLY A 20 20.91 -10.71 -1.02
C GLY A 20 21.48 -12.08 -0.69
N GLY A 21 22.61 -12.10 0.02
CA GLY A 21 23.15 -13.31 0.65
C GLY A 21 22.38 -13.67 1.91
N GLU A 22 22.63 -14.86 2.45
CA GLU A 22 22.05 -15.34 3.71
C GLU A 22 22.16 -14.26 4.81
N GLY A 23 21.02 -13.89 5.43
CA GLY A 23 21.00 -13.06 6.65
C GLY A 23 20.47 -11.62 6.53
N HIS A 24 20.14 -11.10 5.34
CA HIS A 24 19.47 -9.80 5.24
C HIS A 24 17.94 -9.96 5.27
N GLY A 25 17.29 -9.39 6.29
CA GLY A 25 15.85 -9.56 6.57
C GLY A 25 14.87 -8.98 5.55
N PHE A 26 15.35 -8.43 4.42
CA PHE A 26 14.51 -7.86 3.37
C PHE A 26 14.58 -8.70 2.11
N ASN A 27 13.44 -9.27 1.71
CA ASN A 27 13.32 -10.26 0.64
C ASN A 27 13.13 -9.55 -0.71
N ALA A 28 14.24 -9.17 -1.34
CA ALA A 28 14.23 -8.52 -2.63
C ALA A 28 14.39 -9.54 -3.77
N ILE A 29 13.70 -9.36 -4.90
CA ILE A 29 14.08 -9.98 -6.18
C ILE A 29 15.10 -9.07 -6.88
N CYS A 30 16.19 -9.65 -7.37
CA CYS A 30 17.26 -8.97 -8.09
C CYS A 30 16.71 -8.29 -9.35
N PRO A 31 16.66 -6.94 -9.40
CA PRO A 31 16.13 -6.21 -10.55
C PRO A 31 17.06 -6.27 -11.77
N SER A 32 18.27 -6.82 -11.60
CA SER A 32 19.28 -6.95 -12.66
C SER A 32 19.45 -8.38 -13.16
N HIS A 33 18.67 -9.33 -12.63
CA HIS A 33 18.65 -10.70 -13.14
C HIS A 33 17.81 -10.77 -14.43
N PRO A 34 18.29 -11.41 -15.51
CA PRO A 34 17.61 -11.40 -16.81
C PRO A 34 16.22 -12.05 -16.78
N ARG A 35 15.98 -13.01 -15.87
CA ARG A 35 14.67 -13.68 -15.71
C ARG A 35 13.66 -12.89 -14.86
N THR A 36 14.11 -11.89 -14.10
CA THR A 36 13.22 -11.12 -13.20
C THR A 36 12.14 -10.38 -13.97
N LEU A 37 12.53 -9.55 -14.94
CA LEU A 37 11.57 -8.71 -15.64
C LEU A 37 10.57 -9.53 -16.50
N PRO A 38 10.98 -10.58 -17.24
CA PRO A 38 10.05 -11.48 -17.92
C PRO A 38 9.02 -12.10 -16.97
N LEU A 39 9.47 -12.70 -15.86
CA LEU A 39 8.58 -13.31 -14.87
C LEU A 39 7.57 -12.29 -14.32
N LEU A 40 8.04 -11.10 -13.94
CA LEU A 40 7.15 -10.07 -13.40
C LEU A 40 6.16 -9.55 -14.45
N LYS A 41 6.55 -9.48 -15.73
CA LYS A 41 5.64 -9.09 -16.82
C LYS A 41 4.52 -10.12 -17.03
N GLU A 42 4.85 -11.41 -16.99
CA GLU A 42 3.86 -12.49 -17.08
C GLU A 42 2.86 -12.40 -15.94
N ILE A 43 3.35 -12.31 -14.68
CA ILE A 43 2.49 -12.15 -13.50
C ILE A 43 1.60 -10.89 -13.61
N ILE A 44 2.16 -9.76 -14.04
CA ILE A 44 1.39 -8.51 -14.20
C ILE A 44 0.31 -8.68 -15.25
N ALA A 45 0.60 -9.33 -16.38
CA ALA A 45 -0.37 -9.54 -17.46
C ALA A 45 -1.53 -10.43 -16.99
N GLU A 46 -1.22 -11.58 -16.38
CA GLU A 46 -2.23 -12.50 -15.84
C GLU A 46 -3.12 -11.81 -14.80
N VAL A 47 -2.53 -11.11 -13.83
CA VAL A 47 -3.29 -10.39 -12.80
C VAL A 47 -4.12 -9.25 -13.42
N ALA A 48 -3.56 -8.50 -14.37
CA ALA A 48 -4.28 -7.40 -15.00
C ALA A 48 -5.49 -7.85 -15.82
N GLU A 49 -5.45 -9.05 -16.40
CA GLU A 49 -6.56 -9.67 -17.13
C GLU A 49 -7.70 -10.10 -16.18
N LEU A 50 -7.36 -10.61 -14.99
CA LEU A 50 -8.35 -11.05 -14.00
C LEU A 50 -9.15 -9.90 -13.37
N PHE A 51 -8.58 -8.70 -13.27
CA PHE A 51 -9.21 -7.57 -12.58
C PHE A 51 -9.59 -6.45 -13.54
N PRO A 52 -10.89 -6.10 -13.71
CA PRO A 52 -11.33 -5.08 -14.66
C PRO A 52 -11.00 -3.65 -14.23
N SER A 53 -10.56 -3.43 -12.98
CA SER A 53 -10.12 -2.12 -12.48
C SER A 53 -9.07 -1.50 -13.40
N ARG A 54 -9.15 -0.17 -13.59
CA ARG A 54 -8.10 0.59 -14.30
C ARG A 54 -6.82 0.75 -13.48
N TYR A 55 -6.87 0.51 -12.18
CA TYR A 55 -5.73 0.67 -11.27
C TYR A 55 -5.06 -0.66 -10.97
N PHE A 56 -3.74 -0.67 -10.97
CA PHE A 56 -2.92 -1.80 -10.54
C PHE A 56 -1.99 -1.32 -9.42
N HIS A 57 -2.23 -1.79 -8.19
CA HIS A 57 -1.33 -1.50 -7.07
C HIS A 57 -0.19 -2.49 -7.07
N ALA A 58 1.02 -1.96 -7.15
CA ALA A 58 2.18 -2.77 -7.44
C ALA A 58 3.20 -2.75 -6.27
N GLY A 59 2.83 -2.28 -5.09
CA GLY A 59 3.71 -2.39 -3.91
C GLY A 59 4.92 -1.48 -4.07
N MET A 60 6.12 -2.08 -4.17
CA MET A 60 7.43 -1.42 -4.23
C MET A 60 7.83 -0.72 -2.92
N ASP A 61 7.38 -1.23 -1.78
CA ASP A 61 7.76 -0.75 -0.45
C ASP A 61 8.91 -1.55 0.17
N GLU A 62 9.60 -0.95 1.15
CA GLU A 62 10.48 -1.64 2.10
C GLU A 62 11.55 -2.56 1.48
N VAL A 63 12.02 -2.23 0.26
CA VAL A 63 12.92 -3.10 -0.49
C VAL A 63 14.29 -2.47 -0.68
N ASN A 64 15.32 -3.14 -0.16
CA ASN A 64 16.70 -2.82 -0.48
C ASN A 64 17.15 -3.65 -1.67
N VAL A 65 17.23 -3.02 -2.84
CA VAL A 65 17.84 -3.61 -4.03
C VAL A 65 19.24 -3.02 -4.26
N GLY A 66 20.17 -3.82 -4.77
CA GLY A 66 21.53 -3.35 -5.01
C GLY A 66 22.65 -4.30 -4.60
N ASP A 67 22.33 -5.30 -3.78
CA ASP A 67 23.34 -6.00 -2.99
C ASP A 67 23.96 -7.21 -3.69
N CYS A 68 23.41 -7.71 -4.80
CA CYS A 68 24.12 -8.74 -5.57
C CYS A 68 25.20 -8.15 -6.50
N PRO A 69 26.21 -8.94 -6.93
CA PRO A 69 27.26 -8.48 -7.85
C PRO A 69 26.73 -7.91 -9.18
N ARG A 70 25.59 -8.43 -9.69
CA ARG A 70 24.96 -7.94 -10.92
C ARG A 70 24.40 -6.52 -10.71
N CYS A 71 23.69 -6.32 -9.61
CA CYS A 71 23.13 -5.02 -9.24
C CYS A 71 24.24 -3.99 -9.01
N ARG A 72 25.27 -4.32 -8.22
CA ARG A 72 26.44 -3.43 -8.00
C ARG A 72 27.12 -3.01 -9.30
N ARG A 73 27.28 -3.94 -10.25
CA ARG A 73 27.88 -3.62 -11.55
C ARG A 73 27.00 -2.64 -12.34
N ARG A 74 25.69 -2.87 -12.36
CA ARG A 74 24.72 -2.05 -13.10
C ARG A 74 24.55 -0.64 -12.51
N SER A 75 24.66 -0.49 -11.20
CA SER A 75 24.46 0.79 -10.49
C SER A 75 25.75 1.57 -10.23
N ARG A 76 26.91 1.10 -10.70
CA ARG A 76 28.21 1.75 -10.47
C ARG A 76 28.19 3.22 -10.92
N GLY A 77 28.54 4.13 -10.02
CA GLY A 77 28.56 5.57 -10.27
C GLY A 77 27.19 6.25 -10.34
N ARG A 78 26.11 5.55 -9.96
CA ARG A 78 24.74 6.10 -9.90
C ARG A 78 24.30 6.35 -8.45
N PRO A 79 23.34 7.24 -8.21
CA PRO A 79 22.72 7.39 -6.90
C PRO A 79 22.12 6.08 -6.39
N ARG A 80 22.05 5.88 -5.06
CA ARG A 80 21.53 4.64 -4.43
C ARG A 80 20.11 4.29 -4.92
N TRP A 81 19.25 5.31 -5.04
CA TRP A 81 17.87 5.14 -5.52
C TRP A 81 17.75 4.80 -7.02
N TRP A 82 18.81 4.93 -7.81
CA TRP A 82 18.74 4.83 -9.27
C TRP A 82 18.27 3.45 -9.73
N LEU A 83 18.80 2.37 -9.13
CA LEU A 83 18.46 1.02 -9.54
C LEU A 83 16.98 0.71 -9.28
N TYR A 84 16.47 1.09 -8.11
CA TYR A 84 15.04 1.01 -7.78
C TYR A 84 14.20 1.79 -8.78
N ALA A 85 14.56 3.05 -9.09
CA ALA A 85 13.81 3.88 -10.02
C ALA A 85 13.78 3.30 -11.45
N GLN A 86 14.87 2.67 -11.90
CA GLN A 86 14.90 2.01 -13.20
C GLN A 86 14.06 0.74 -13.22
N HIS A 87 14.04 -0.03 -12.14
CA HIS A 87 13.15 -1.18 -12.01
C HIS A 87 11.68 -0.74 -11.98
N LEU A 88 11.35 0.29 -11.19
CA LEU A 88 10.02 0.89 -11.13
C LEU A 88 9.50 1.27 -12.51
N LYS A 89 10.33 1.94 -13.33
CA LYS A 89 9.96 2.31 -14.70
C LYS A 89 9.69 1.10 -15.58
N ALA A 90 10.48 0.03 -15.47
CA ALA A 90 10.26 -1.18 -16.25
C ALA A 90 8.94 -1.87 -15.87
N ILE A 91 8.58 -1.85 -14.58
CA ILE A 91 7.28 -2.35 -14.13
C ILE A 91 6.13 -1.42 -14.56
N HIS A 92 6.31 -0.10 -14.45
CA HIS A 92 5.34 0.89 -14.94
C HIS A 92 5.02 0.69 -16.43
N GLN A 93 6.04 0.44 -17.26
CA GLN A 93 5.83 0.11 -18.67
C GLN A 93 5.01 -1.17 -18.87
N ALA A 94 5.24 -2.21 -18.06
CA ALA A 94 4.47 -3.45 -18.14
C ALA A 94 3.00 -3.24 -17.73
N VAL A 95 2.77 -2.50 -16.64
CA VAL A 95 1.42 -2.16 -16.15
C VAL A 95 0.68 -1.29 -17.17
N ALA A 96 1.35 -0.29 -17.74
CA ALA A 96 0.78 0.57 -18.77
C ALA A 96 0.45 -0.21 -20.06
N ALA A 97 1.29 -1.16 -20.46
CA ALA A 97 1.04 -2.05 -21.60
C ALA A 97 -0.20 -2.94 -21.40
N ALA A 98 -0.53 -3.26 -20.15
CA ALA A 98 -1.77 -3.95 -19.78
C ALA A 98 -2.99 -3.00 -19.65
N GLY A 99 -2.86 -1.74 -20.06
CA GLY A 99 -3.93 -0.75 -20.02
C GLY A 99 -4.30 -0.25 -18.61
N LYS A 100 -3.37 -0.36 -17.65
CA LYS A 100 -3.60 0.00 -16.25
C LYS A 100 -2.79 1.22 -15.82
N GLU A 101 -3.28 1.94 -14.83
CA GLU A 101 -2.60 3.01 -14.11
C GLU A 101 -1.93 2.45 -12.85
N MET A 102 -0.61 2.63 -12.74
CA MET A 102 0.18 2.05 -11.64
C MET A 102 0.09 2.89 -10.37
N ILE A 103 -0.19 2.21 -9.24
CA ILE A 103 -0.05 2.75 -7.89
C ILE A 103 1.15 2.08 -7.21
N VAL A 104 1.98 2.86 -6.52
CA VAL A 104 3.09 2.36 -5.69
C VAL A 104 3.09 3.01 -4.33
N TRP A 105 3.65 2.32 -3.34
CA TRP A 105 3.97 2.93 -2.06
C TRP A 105 5.04 4.02 -2.21
N ALA A 106 4.92 5.07 -1.41
CA ALA A 106 5.72 6.28 -1.55
C ALA A 106 6.96 6.32 -0.64
N ASP A 107 7.20 5.33 0.23
CA ASP A 107 8.29 5.35 1.23
C ASP A 107 9.66 5.61 0.60
N HIS A 108 9.96 5.00 -0.53
CA HIS A 108 11.20 5.23 -1.28
C HIS A 108 11.36 6.69 -1.75
N VAL A 109 10.28 7.37 -2.17
CA VAL A 109 10.35 8.79 -2.54
C VAL A 109 10.27 9.72 -1.32
N GLU A 110 9.73 9.26 -0.20
CA GLU A 110 9.82 9.98 1.07
C GLU A 110 11.27 9.98 1.59
N HIS A 111 11.99 8.85 1.43
CA HIS A 111 13.40 8.69 1.81
C HIS A 111 14.37 9.41 0.85
N ASP A 112 14.18 9.25 -0.46
CA ASP A 112 15.02 9.83 -1.52
C ASP A 112 14.21 10.75 -2.46
N PRO A 113 13.90 12.00 -2.06
CA PRO A 113 13.00 12.87 -2.82
C PRO A 113 13.53 13.29 -4.20
N ALA A 114 14.84 13.23 -4.40
CA ALA A 114 15.46 13.49 -5.71
C ALA A 114 14.92 12.53 -6.79
N MET A 115 14.50 11.33 -6.41
CA MET A 115 13.94 10.32 -7.29
C MET A 115 12.70 10.82 -8.05
N LEU A 116 11.87 11.67 -7.42
CA LEU A 116 10.65 12.24 -8.01
C LEU A 116 10.90 12.93 -9.36
N LYS A 117 12.10 13.48 -9.59
CA LYS A 117 12.44 14.10 -10.87
C LYS A 117 12.53 13.08 -12.02
N SER A 118 12.81 11.83 -11.70
CA SER A 118 13.06 10.77 -12.68
C SER A 118 11.86 9.87 -12.97
N LEU A 119 10.81 9.88 -12.15
CA LEU A 119 9.69 8.93 -12.24
C LEU A 119 8.61 9.37 -13.27
N PRO A 120 7.86 8.42 -13.86
CA PRO A 120 6.72 8.71 -14.74
C PRO A 120 5.66 9.57 -14.04
N ARG A 121 5.15 10.62 -14.69
CA ARG A 121 4.25 11.62 -14.05
C ARG A 121 2.83 11.12 -13.82
N ASP A 122 2.42 10.11 -14.55
CA ASP A 122 1.14 9.42 -14.44
C ASP A 122 1.10 8.42 -13.27
N LEU A 123 2.24 8.10 -12.65
CA LEU A 123 2.32 7.27 -11.45
C LEU A 123 1.48 7.86 -10.30
N ILE A 124 0.81 6.98 -9.55
CA ILE A 124 0.06 7.34 -8.35
C ILE A 124 0.89 6.94 -7.12
N LEU A 125 1.16 7.89 -6.23
CA LEU A 125 1.96 7.68 -5.02
C LEU A 125 1.05 7.48 -3.80
N ALA A 126 1.09 6.28 -3.22
CA ALA A 126 0.39 5.91 -2.00
C ALA A 126 1.26 6.20 -0.77
N HIS A 127 0.96 7.29 -0.07
CA HIS A 127 1.69 7.72 1.12
C HIS A 127 1.17 7.01 2.36
N TRP A 128 1.88 5.96 2.80
CA TRP A 128 1.55 5.23 4.02
C TRP A 128 2.23 5.83 5.25
N GLN A 129 1.43 6.18 6.26
CA GLN A 129 1.94 6.76 7.51
C GLN A 129 1.03 6.32 8.65
N TYR A 130 1.51 5.37 9.47
CA TYR A 130 0.70 4.67 10.47
C TYR A 130 0.80 5.26 11.88
N ARG A 131 1.66 6.27 12.06
CA ARG A 131 1.87 7.00 13.31
C ARG A 131 1.52 8.48 13.14
N ALA A 132 2.33 9.39 13.65
CA ALA A 132 2.14 10.82 13.40
C ALA A 132 2.23 11.11 11.89
N ILE A 133 1.25 11.86 11.36
CA ILE A 133 1.24 12.26 9.96
C ILE A 133 2.28 13.37 9.74
N ARG A 134 3.15 13.15 8.76
CA ARG A 134 4.11 14.08 8.18
C ARG A 134 3.52 14.63 6.88
N PRO A 135 3.00 15.88 6.84
CA PRO A 135 2.35 16.42 5.65
C PRO A 135 3.32 16.74 4.50
N GLU A 136 4.59 17.04 4.81
CA GLU A 136 5.54 17.56 3.83
C GLU A 136 5.89 16.57 2.71
N PRO A 137 6.15 15.27 2.96
CA PRO A 137 6.31 14.29 1.87
C PRO A 137 5.13 14.24 0.90
N ILE A 138 3.89 14.26 1.41
CA ILE A 138 2.66 14.28 0.59
C ILE A 138 2.60 15.56 -0.26
N ARG A 139 2.85 16.71 0.37
CA ARG A 139 2.87 18.01 -0.32
C ARG A 139 3.96 18.08 -1.38
N ARG A 140 5.12 17.47 -1.13
CA ARG A 140 6.22 17.40 -2.10
C ARG A 140 5.84 16.61 -3.34
N SER A 141 5.20 15.44 -3.17
CA SER A 141 4.66 14.66 -4.28
C SER A 141 3.64 15.44 -5.10
N LEU A 142 2.71 16.14 -4.43
CA LEU A 142 1.73 17.02 -5.07
C LEU A 142 2.40 18.16 -5.86
N ARG A 143 3.38 18.86 -5.26
CA ARG A 143 4.15 19.93 -5.92
C ARG A 143 4.97 19.41 -7.10
N ALA A 144 5.48 18.18 -7.03
CA ALA A 144 6.16 17.50 -8.12
C ALA A 144 5.20 17.00 -9.22
N GLY A 145 3.89 17.19 -9.03
CA GLY A 145 2.87 16.96 -10.03
C GLY A 145 2.24 15.57 -10.04
N PHE A 146 2.54 14.72 -9.06
CA PHE A 146 1.97 13.38 -8.97
C PHE A 146 0.56 13.40 -8.40
N ARG A 147 -0.20 12.36 -8.74
CA ARG A 147 -1.43 12.01 -8.02
C ARG A 147 -1.07 11.25 -6.75
N VAL A 148 -1.81 11.49 -5.68
CA VAL A 148 -1.52 10.91 -4.36
C VAL A 148 -2.76 10.26 -3.75
N ILE A 149 -2.51 9.18 -3.01
CA ILE A 149 -3.46 8.53 -2.09
C ILE A 149 -2.80 8.59 -0.71
N GLY A 150 -3.55 8.92 0.33
CA GLY A 150 -3.06 8.78 1.71
C GLY A 150 -3.51 7.46 2.32
N CYS A 151 -2.59 6.76 2.97
CA CYS A 151 -2.83 5.43 3.51
C CYS A 151 -2.55 5.41 5.02
N PRO A 152 -3.51 5.79 5.86
CA PRO A 152 -3.39 5.60 7.30
C PRO A 152 -3.60 4.12 7.64
N ALA A 153 -3.19 3.69 8.83
CA ALA A 153 -3.44 2.33 9.31
C ALA A 153 -4.56 2.33 10.32
N LEU A 154 -5.56 1.50 10.05
CA LEU A 154 -6.49 1.12 11.09
C LEU A 154 -5.93 -0.01 11.97
N CYS A 155 -5.14 -0.90 11.37
CA CYS A 155 -4.42 -1.93 12.09
C CYS A 155 -3.05 -2.10 11.44
N HIS A 156 -1.98 -2.08 12.22
CA HIS A 156 -0.62 -2.36 11.76
C HIS A 156 0.09 -3.34 12.72
N SER A 157 1.36 -3.68 12.44
CA SER A 157 2.12 -4.71 13.17
C SER A 157 2.27 -4.50 14.70
N GLY A 158 1.94 -3.31 15.22
CA GLY A 158 1.95 -3.03 16.66
C GLY A 158 0.61 -3.30 17.35
N ASP A 159 -0.44 -3.52 16.56
CA ASP A 159 -1.79 -3.81 17.02
C ASP A 159 -1.98 -5.34 17.06
N MET A 160 -2.58 -5.87 18.13
CA MET A 160 -2.69 -7.32 18.29
C MET A 160 -4.00 -7.91 17.79
N ILE A 161 -5.13 -7.26 18.07
CA ILE A 161 -6.46 -7.86 17.83
C ILE A 161 -7.41 -6.86 17.18
N MET A 162 -7.49 -5.63 17.70
CA MET A 162 -8.41 -4.59 17.22
C MET A 162 -7.73 -3.21 17.15
N PRO A 163 -8.26 -2.29 16.34
CA PRO A 163 -7.80 -0.91 16.27
C PRO A 163 -7.92 -0.22 17.63
N ASN A 164 -6.95 0.63 17.96
CA ASN A 164 -6.95 1.44 19.16
C ASN A 164 -7.15 2.94 18.83
N ARG A 165 -7.21 3.78 19.88
CA ARG A 165 -7.42 5.22 19.76
C ARG A 165 -6.44 5.90 18.79
N ALA A 166 -5.17 5.53 18.82
CA ALA A 166 -4.14 6.12 17.97
C ALA A 166 -4.34 5.79 16.49
N ASN A 167 -4.86 4.60 16.16
CA ASN A 167 -5.20 4.27 14.77
C ASN A 167 -6.28 5.21 14.22
N PHE A 168 -7.37 5.42 14.97
CA PHE A 168 -8.42 6.33 14.53
C PHE A 168 -7.92 7.78 14.46
N GLU A 169 -7.09 8.24 15.40
CA GLU A 169 -6.48 9.58 15.37
C GLU A 169 -5.54 9.76 14.16
N ASN A 170 -4.78 8.73 13.80
CA ASN A 170 -3.96 8.68 12.59
C ASN A 170 -4.82 8.86 11.32
N MET A 171 -5.95 8.16 11.23
CA MET A 171 -6.88 8.29 10.10
C MET A 171 -7.47 9.70 9.98
N ASP A 172 -7.91 10.26 11.11
CA ASP A 172 -8.45 11.62 11.17
C ASP A 172 -7.41 12.65 10.71
N ALA A 173 -6.16 12.51 11.19
CA ALA A 173 -5.05 13.37 10.81
C ALA A 173 -4.70 13.24 9.32
N MET A 174 -4.74 12.03 8.76
CA MET A 174 -4.50 11.80 7.33
C MET A 174 -5.60 12.45 6.49
N ALA A 175 -6.87 12.23 6.82
CA ALA A 175 -7.99 12.85 6.11
C ALA A 175 -7.92 14.37 6.17
N ALA A 176 -7.62 14.96 7.33
CA ALA A 176 -7.43 16.40 7.47
C ALA A 176 -6.26 16.92 6.61
N THR A 177 -5.16 16.17 6.54
CA THR A 177 -3.98 16.51 5.72
C THR A 177 -4.31 16.50 4.23
N LEU A 178 -4.97 15.45 3.75
CA LEU A 178 -5.36 15.31 2.35
C LEU A 178 -6.37 16.38 1.92
N ARG A 179 -7.37 16.71 2.75
CA ARG A 179 -8.35 17.77 2.47
C ARG A 179 -7.69 19.12 2.20
N ARG A 180 -6.63 19.47 2.95
CA ARG A 180 -5.87 20.71 2.73
C ARG A 180 -5.12 20.71 1.39
N GLY A 181 -4.69 19.54 0.91
CA GLY A 181 -4.00 19.37 -0.36
C GLY A 181 -4.91 19.15 -1.58
N ALA A 182 -6.21 18.93 -1.37
CA ALA A 182 -7.14 18.51 -2.42
C ALA A 182 -7.47 19.57 -3.48
N ARG A 183 -7.15 20.85 -3.24
CA ARG A 183 -7.48 21.98 -4.14
C ARG A 183 -6.93 21.82 -5.57
N GLY A 184 -5.91 21.00 -5.79
CA GLY A 184 -5.30 20.76 -7.10
C GLY A 184 -5.83 19.54 -7.87
N GLY A 185 -6.87 18.84 -7.39
CA GLY A 185 -7.44 17.65 -8.07
C GLY A 185 -6.52 16.42 -8.13
N LYS A 186 -5.31 16.51 -7.58
CA LYS A 186 -4.31 15.41 -7.56
C LYS A 186 -4.38 14.53 -6.32
N VAL A 187 -5.25 14.84 -5.36
CA VAL A 187 -5.55 13.97 -4.23
C VAL A 187 -6.70 13.06 -4.64
N LEU A 188 -6.44 11.75 -4.76
CA LEU A 188 -7.44 10.77 -5.20
C LEU A 188 -8.31 10.26 -4.06
N GLY A 189 -7.83 10.35 -2.81
CA GLY A 189 -8.56 9.93 -1.64
C GLY A 189 -7.66 9.23 -0.63
N LEU A 190 -8.27 8.35 0.15
CA LEU A 190 -7.62 7.57 1.19
C LEU A 190 -7.88 6.08 1.02
N VAL A 191 -6.90 5.25 1.38
CA VAL A 191 -7.04 3.79 1.49
C VAL A 191 -6.67 3.42 2.91
N ASN A 192 -7.66 3.01 3.71
CA ASN A 192 -7.40 2.58 5.08
C ASN A 192 -6.80 1.17 5.06
N THR A 193 -5.58 1.04 5.58
CA THR A 193 -4.89 -0.25 5.59
C THR A 193 -5.25 -1.05 6.83
N TRP A 194 -5.43 -2.35 6.61
CA TRP A 194 -5.53 -3.36 7.65
C TRP A 194 -4.43 -4.37 7.38
N TRP A 195 -3.35 -4.31 8.13
CA TRP A 195 -2.32 -5.34 8.07
C TRP A 195 -2.72 -6.46 9.03
N ALA A 196 -2.73 -7.70 8.51
CA ALA A 196 -2.91 -8.89 9.33
C ALA A 196 -1.52 -9.50 9.58
N PRO A 197 -0.84 -9.15 10.70
CA PRO A 197 0.32 -9.93 11.14
C PRO A 197 -0.13 -11.36 11.49
N TRP A 198 0.78 -12.21 11.99
CA TRP A 198 0.52 -13.61 12.39
C TRP A 198 -0.61 -13.81 13.43
N ARG A 199 -1.31 -12.74 13.84
CA ARG A 199 -2.45 -12.71 14.76
C ARG A 199 -3.52 -11.82 14.14
N GLY A 200 -4.71 -12.37 13.90
CA GLY A 200 -5.86 -11.63 13.42
C GLY A 200 -7.15 -12.36 13.75
N LEU A 201 -8.20 -11.61 14.11
CA LEU A 201 -9.55 -12.14 14.27
C LEU A 201 -10.32 -11.87 12.97
N ARG A 202 -11.00 -12.89 12.45
CA ARG A 202 -11.69 -12.85 11.15
C ARG A 202 -12.55 -11.60 10.96
N ASP A 203 -13.23 -11.12 11.99
CA ASP A 203 -14.21 -10.02 11.88
C ASP A 203 -13.76 -8.70 12.55
N ALA A 204 -12.52 -8.63 13.05
CA ALA A 204 -12.01 -7.41 13.67
C ALA A 204 -11.88 -6.24 12.68
N TYR A 205 -11.96 -6.50 11.36
CA TYR A 205 -11.96 -5.47 10.32
C TYR A 205 -13.32 -4.78 10.14
N LEU A 206 -14.43 -5.29 10.69
CA LEU A 206 -15.75 -4.65 10.48
C LEU A 206 -15.82 -3.20 11.02
N PRO A 207 -15.26 -2.88 12.21
CA PRO A 207 -15.06 -1.50 12.63
C PRO A 207 -14.29 -0.64 11.62
N ALA A 208 -13.37 -1.26 10.85
CA ALA A 208 -12.64 -0.59 9.77
C ALA A 208 -13.54 -0.09 8.69
N ALA A 209 -14.32 -1.00 8.13
CA ALA A 209 -15.19 -0.71 7.02
C ALA A 209 -16.19 0.37 7.45
N ALA A 210 -16.77 0.24 8.64
CA ALA A 210 -17.75 1.19 9.15
C ALA A 210 -17.17 2.59 9.43
N TYR A 211 -16.01 2.68 10.07
CA TYR A 211 -15.36 3.98 10.34
C TYR A 211 -14.94 4.67 9.03
N THR A 212 -14.35 3.91 8.10
CA THR A 212 -13.98 4.39 6.76
C THR A 212 -15.20 4.93 6.03
N ALA A 213 -16.31 4.17 6.04
CA ALA A 213 -17.55 4.60 5.41
C ALA A 213 -18.09 5.89 6.04
N ALA A 214 -18.02 6.04 7.36
CA ALA A 214 -18.39 7.28 8.03
C ALA A 214 -17.49 8.46 7.59
N MET A 215 -16.17 8.27 7.58
CA MET A 215 -15.22 9.30 7.13
C MET A 215 -15.51 9.78 5.71
N VAL A 216 -15.73 8.84 4.79
CA VAL A 216 -16.03 9.15 3.39
C VAL A 216 -17.37 9.88 3.27
N ARG A 217 -18.42 9.41 3.95
CA ARG A 217 -19.76 10.05 3.93
C ARG A 217 -19.75 11.50 4.40
N GLN A 218 -19.00 11.82 5.45
CA GLN A 218 -18.87 13.19 5.94
C GLN A 218 -17.69 13.96 5.34
N ALA A 219 -17.01 13.34 4.38
CA ALA A 219 -15.79 13.80 3.71
C ALA A 219 -14.64 14.17 4.66
N GLY A 220 -14.58 13.68 5.91
CA GLY A 220 -13.62 14.14 6.92
C GLY A 220 -13.55 13.28 8.20
N PRO A 221 -12.77 13.73 9.20
CA PRO A 221 -12.63 13.05 10.49
C PRO A 221 -13.99 12.75 11.13
N VAL A 222 -14.19 11.55 11.70
CA VAL A 222 -15.46 11.15 12.32
C VAL A 222 -15.67 11.89 13.65
N ARG A 223 -16.86 12.44 13.88
CA ARG A 223 -17.20 13.07 15.16
C ARG A 223 -17.44 11.97 16.20
N ARG A 224 -16.46 11.72 17.06
CA ARG A 224 -16.59 10.73 18.15
C ARG A 224 -17.49 11.33 19.24
N GLY A 225 -18.76 10.92 19.25
CA GLY A 225 -19.76 11.39 20.23
C GLY A 225 -21.20 11.57 19.72
N LEU A 226 -21.46 11.39 18.42
CA LEU A 226 -22.78 11.67 17.81
C LEU A 226 -23.42 10.51 17.04
N HIS A 227 -22.79 9.33 17.04
CA HIS A 227 -23.32 8.16 16.35
C HIS A 227 -23.71 7.09 17.38
N SER A 228 -25.02 6.96 17.62
CA SER A 228 -25.58 5.68 17.99
C SER A 228 -25.29 4.74 16.83
N TRP A 229 -24.37 3.80 17.01
CA TRP A 229 -24.31 2.65 16.12
C TRP A 229 -25.70 2.04 16.08
N PRO A 230 -26.32 1.78 14.91
CA PRO A 230 -27.56 1.04 14.89
C PRO A 230 -27.27 -0.26 15.65
N ALA A 231 -27.97 -0.44 16.78
CA ALA A 231 -27.88 -1.68 17.53
C ALA A 231 -28.08 -2.80 16.52
N CYS A 232 -27.22 -3.82 16.56
CA CYS A 232 -27.48 -5.07 15.82
C CYS A 232 -28.94 -5.39 16.06
N ALA A 233 -29.74 -5.44 14.99
CA ALA A 233 -31.17 -5.67 15.08
C ALA A 233 -31.37 -6.83 16.03
N GLY A 234 -31.96 -6.55 17.20
CA GLY A 234 -32.12 -7.54 18.24
C GLY A 234 -32.83 -8.74 17.62
N ASN A 235 -32.28 -9.94 17.85
CA ASN A 235 -33.04 -11.15 17.64
C ASN A 235 -34.36 -10.94 18.37
N SER A 236 -35.44 -10.72 17.60
CA SER A 236 -36.78 -10.87 18.11
C SER A 236 -36.88 -12.32 18.56
N SER A 237 -36.76 -12.53 19.86
CA SER A 237 -37.12 -13.77 20.49
C SER A 237 -38.61 -13.95 20.23
N ALA A 238 -38.94 -14.69 19.19
CA ALA A 238 -40.26 -15.29 19.06
C ALA A 238 -40.47 -16.14 20.32
N SER A 239 -41.35 -15.68 21.21
CA SER A 239 -41.82 -16.44 22.36
C SER A 239 -42.47 -17.72 21.85
N VAL A 240 -41.78 -18.85 21.99
CA VAL A 240 -42.37 -20.17 21.82
C VAL A 240 -43.21 -20.43 23.07
N ALA A 241 -44.52 -20.33 22.94
CA ALA A 241 -45.45 -20.81 23.96
C ALA A 241 -45.39 -22.36 24.01
N PRO A 242 -45.37 -22.99 25.20
CA PRO A 242 -45.40 -24.44 25.30
C PRO A 242 -46.79 -24.97 24.90
N PRO A 243 -46.88 -26.21 24.36
CA PRO A 243 -48.17 -26.80 24.00
C PRO A 243 -49.00 -27.08 25.25
N ALA A 244 -50.28 -26.71 25.21
CA ALA A 244 -51.27 -27.10 26.19
C ALA A 244 -51.50 -28.62 26.09
N GLY A 245 -51.50 -29.29 27.25
CA GLY A 245 -52.01 -30.67 27.39
C GLY A 245 -53.53 -30.72 27.33
#